data_AF-A0A800ITD9-F1
#
_entry.id   AF-A0A800ITD9-F1
#
_cell.length_a   1.000
_cell.length_b   1.000
_cell.length_c   1.000
_cell.angle_alpha   90.00
_cell.angle_beta   90.00
_cell.angle_gamma   90.00
#
_symmetry.space_group_name_H-M   'P 1'
#
loop_
_entity.id
_entity.type
_entity.pdbx_description
1 polymer ?
#
loop_
_entity_poly.entity_id
_entity_poly.type
_entity_poly.pdbx_seq_one_letter_code
_entity_poly.pdbx_strand_id
1 'polypeptide(L)' 'MKAKTKIFITGGTFDKEYNELTGELYFKSSHMYELLELGRCRLDVDIETLMMVDSMEMSKT' A
#
# COMPACT_ATOMS: atom_id res chain seq x y z
N MET A 1 -8.57 11.87 -23.76
CA MET A 1 -7.94 11.80 -22.42
C MET A 1 -7.83 10.32 -22.04
N LYS A 2 -6.66 9.84 -21.61
CA LYS A 2 -6.56 8.50 -21.02
C LYS A 2 -7.32 8.52 -19.69
N ALA A 3 -8.08 7.46 -19.39
CA ALA A 3 -8.68 7.29 -18.08
C ALA A 3 -7.56 6.99 -17.07
N LYS A 4 -7.53 7.71 -15.95
CA LYS A 4 -6.56 7.54 -14.87
C LYS A 4 -7.16 6.60 -13.82
N THR A 5 -6.46 5.53 -13.47
CA THR A 5 -6.89 4.55 -12.45
C THR A 5 -6.49 5.07 -11.08
N LYS A 6 -7.47 5.41 -10.23
CA LYS A 6 -7.22 5.81 -8.84
C LYS A 6 -7.04 4.58 -7.96
N ILE A 7 -5.96 4.54 -7.19
CA ILE A 7 -5.64 3.48 -6.22
C ILE A 7 -5.60 4.13 -4.85
N PHE A 8 -6.43 3.62 -3.94
CA PHE A 8 -6.43 4.03 -2.55
C PHE A 8 -5.78 2.94 -1.70
N ILE A 9 -4.74 3.32 -0.96
CA ILE A 9 -4.03 2.40 -0.07
C ILE A 9 -4.62 2.50 1.34
N THR A 10 -4.82 1.34 1.96
CA THR A 10 -5.32 1.22 3.34
C THR A 10 -4.38 0.45 4.27
N GLY A 11 -3.21 0.02 3.79
CA GLY A 11 -2.24 -0.79 4.53
C GLY A 11 -2.39 -2.29 4.25
N GLY A 12 -2.37 -3.09 5.30
CA GLY A 12 -2.28 -4.55 5.21
C GLY A 12 -0.84 -5.07 5.04
N THR A 13 -0.68 -6.38 4.93
CA THR A 13 0.65 -7.04 4.92
C THR A 13 1.57 -6.53 3.82
N PHE A 14 1.04 -6.06 2.69
CA PHE A 14 1.82 -5.48 1.60
C PHE A 14 2.67 -4.29 2.02
N ASP A 15 2.26 -3.55 3.05
CA ASP A 15 2.91 -2.32 3.49
C ASP A 15 3.60 -2.47 4.87
N LYS A 16 3.76 -3.70 5.35
CA LYS A 16 4.50 -4.00 6.59
C LYS A 16 5.96 -4.27 6.27
N GLU A 17 6.84 -3.59 7.01
CA GLU A 17 8.27 -3.89 7.06
C GLU A 17 8.58 -4.71 8.31
N TYR A 18 9.58 -5.60 8.21
CA TYR A 18 10.09 -6.36 9.34
C TYR A 18 11.24 -5.61 10.00
N ASN A 19 11.11 -5.32 11.29
CA ASN A 19 12.21 -4.81 12.09
C ASN A 19 13.10 -5.98 12.54
N GLU A 20 14.27 -6.13 11.92
CA GLU A 20 15.19 -7.23 12.24
C GLU A 20 15.77 -7.16 13.66
N LEU A 21 15.72 -6.00 14.33
CA LEU A 21 16.21 -5.82 15.70
C LEU A 21 15.18 -6.22 16.75
N THR A 22 13.91 -5.87 16.53
CA THR A 22 12.81 -6.14 17.50
C THR A 22 12.01 -7.38 17.15
N GLY A 23 12.06 -7.84 15.90
CA GLY A 23 11.25 -8.93 15.36
C GLY A 23 9.80 -8.52 15.06
N GLU A 24 9.48 -7.23 15.12
CA GLU A 24 8.12 -6.73 14.94
C GLU A 24 7.84 -6.32 13.50
N LEU A 25 6.60 -6.51 13.07
CA LEU A 25 6.11 -5.96 11.80
C LEU A 25 5.47 -4.59 12.05
N TYR A 26 5.86 -3.60 11.26
CA TYR A 26 5.36 -2.23 11.39
C TYR A 26 5.05 -1.60 10.04
N PHE A 27 4.15 -0.61 10.03
CA PHE A 27 3.85 0.18 8.84
C PHE A 27 4.80 1.37 8.72
N LYS A 28 5.29 1.65 7.51
CA LYS A 28 6.16 2.82 7.26
C LYS A 28 5.64 3.68 6.12
N SER A 29 5.65 3.14 4.92
CA SER A 29 5.20 3.78 3.69
C SER A 29 4.74 2.69 2.73
N SER A 30 3.82 3.00 1.83
CA SER A 30 3.36 1.98 0.91
C SER A 30 4.39 1.61 -0.15
N HIS A 31 4.47 0.31 -0.46
CA HIS A 31 5.30 -0.22 -1.55
C HIS A 31 4.58 -0.24 -2.90
N MET A 32 3.35 0.30 -2.99
CA MET A 32 2.51 0.17 -4.17
C MET A 32 3.15 0.68 -5.46
N TYR A 33 3.84 1.82 -5.42
CA TYR A 33 4.53 2.36 -6.61
C TYR A 33 5.59 1.39 -7.14
N GLU A 34 6.44 0.89 -6.25
CA GLU A 34 7.50 -0.07 -6.59
C GLU A 34 6.92 -1.39 -7.10
N LEU A 35 5.87 -1.90 -6.46
CA LEU A 35 5.19 -3.12 -6.89
C LEU A 35 4.59 -3.00 -8.30
N LEU A 36 3.98 -1.85 -8.62
CA LEU A 36 3.44 -1.59 -9.95
C LEU A 36 4.53 -1.45 -11.01
N GLU A 37 5.66 -0.83 -10.65
CA GLU A 37 6.83 -0.72 -11.53
C GLU A 37 7.46 -2.10 -11.82
N LEU A 38 7.71 -2.89 -10.77
CA LEU A 38 8.23 -4.27 -10.88
C LEU A 38 7.29 -5.18 -11.67
N GLY A 39 5.97 -5.01 -11.48
CA GLY A 39 4.93 -5.69 -12.24
C GLY A 39 4.81 -5.24 -13.70
N ARG A 40 5.58 -4.22 -14.13
CA ARG A 40 5.52 -3.59 -15.45
C ARG A 40 4.12 -3.07 -15.79
N CYS A 41 3.44 -2.50 -14.80
CA CYS A 41 2.15 -1.87 -14.97
C CYS A 41 2.26 -0.72 -16.00
N ARG A 42 1.32 -0.67 -16.95
CA ARG A 42 1.27 0.36 -18.02
C ARG A 42 0.08 1.31 -17.88
N LEU A 43 -0.73 1.11 -16.84
CA LEU A 43 -1.87 1.97 -16.55
C LEU A 43 -1.37 3.32 -16.05
N ASP A 44 -2.06 4.39 -16.43
CA ASP A 44 -1.87 5.70 -15.83
C ASP A 44 -2.58 5.68 -14.46
N VAL A 45 -1.80 5.66 -13.39
CA VAL A 45 -2.30 5.50 -12.02
C VAL A 45 -2.16 6.78 -11.21
N ASP A 46 -3.14 7.01 -10.34
CA ASP A 46 -3.11 8.02 -9.29
C ASP A 46 -3.19 7.31 -7.96
N ILE A 47 -2.18 7.44 -7.10
CA ILE A 47 -2.09 6.67 -5.86
C ILE A 47 -2.22 7.62 -4.68
N GLU A 48 -3.08 7.28 -3.73
CA GLU A 48 -3.32 8.05 -2.53
C GLU A 48 -3.43 7.12 -1.33
N THR A 49 -2.73 7.44 -0.24
CA THR A 49 -2.81 6.67 1.01
C THR A 49 -3.91 7.25 1.89
N LEU A 50 -4.93 6.45 2.19
CA LEU A 50 -6.04 6.85 3.06
C LEU A 50 -5.77 6.47 4.52
N MET A 51 -5.18 5.29 4.72
CA MET A 51 -4.87 4.73 6.04
C MET A 51 -3.75 3.70 5.92
N MET A 52 -3.15 3.33 7.05
CA MET A 52 -2.11 2.30 7.15
C MET A 52 -2.44 1.41 8.34
N VAL A 53 -3.41 0.53 8.17
CA VAL A 53 -3.93 -0.32 9.24
C VAL A 53 -3.83 -1.80 8.87
N ASP A 54 -3.82 -2.67 9.87
CA ASP A 54 -4.05 -4.09 9.63
C ASP A 54 -5.53 -4.29 9.27
N SER A 55 -5.79 -5.12 8.27
CA SER A 55 -7.15 -5.49 7.88
C SER A 55 -7.97 -6.10 9.04
N MET A 56 -7.31 -6.74 10.00
CA MET A 56 -7.97 -7.27 11.21
C MET A 56 -8.49 -6.18 12.14
N GLU A 57 -7.91 -4.98 12.07
CA GLU A 57 -8.27 -3.81 12.89
C GLU A 57 -9.28 -2.89 12.17
N MET A 58 -9.71 -3.24 10.95
CA MET A 58 -10.68 -2.44 10.21
C MET A 58 -12.08 -2.60 10.79
N SER A 59 -12.75 -1.47 11.04
CA SER A 59 -14.14 -1.43 11.49
C SER A 59 -15.04 -0.73 10.47
N LYS A 60 -16.35 -0.97 10.56
CA LYS A 60 -17.35 -0.14 9.85
C LYS A 60 -17.33 1.28 10.43
N THR A 61 -17.60 2.25 9.57
CA THR A 61 -17.75 3.68 9.94
C THR A 61 -18.95 3.89 10.85
#